data_AF-A0A428UGD8-F1
#
_entry.id   AF-A0A428UGD8-F1
#
_cell.length_a   1.000
_cell.length_b   1.000
_cell.length_c   1.000
_cell.angle_alpha   90.00
_cell.angle_beta   90.00
_cell.angle_gamma   90.00
#
_symmetry.space_group_name_H-M   'P 1'
#
loop_
_entity.id
_entity.type
_entity.pdbx_description
1 polymer ?
#
loop_
_entity_poly.entity_id
_entity_poly.type
_entity_poly.pdbx_seq_one_letter_code
_entity_poly.pdbx_strand_id
1 'polypeptide(L)'
;MPTTPNLPSVMDRRRPVPGGDSFKRASNDPIIISMKTSSLSLRSDAASQERTSTERPPSILVTDKALPLAPPEMQSANDRVAYLTARLDSLAHRRTNINKSIKQMTELMPTDNLLASSDVIRRRETEKKKVEGLKEELAEIQREEYDLGLKLYRANKRLEREAAFEPSSLWVRRVTS
;
A
#
# COMPACT_ATOMS: atom_id res chain seq x y z
N MET A 1 48.23 25.18 24.87
CA MET A 1 46.76 25.29 24.83
C MET A 1 46.32 25.09 23.39
N PRO A 2 45.53 24.05 23.05
CA PRO A 2 45.06 23.86 21.69
C PRO A 2 43.78 24.68 21.46
N THR A 3 43.74 25.44 20.35
CA THR A 3 42.59 26.23 19.92
C THR A 3 41.60 25.32 19.18
N THR A 4 40.33 25.28 19.61
CA THR A 4 39.27 24.55 18.91
C THR A 4 38.78 25.35 17.69
N PRO A 5 38.51 24.70 16.55
CA PRO A 5 37.94 25.39 15.39
C PRO A 5 36.48 25.74 15.66
N ASN A 6 36.12 27.01 15.42
CA ASN A 6 34.76 27.52 15.55
C ASN A 6 33.90 26.95 14.41
N LEU A 7 33.02 25.99 14.72
CA LEU A 7 32.07 25.42 13.76
C LEU A 7 30.82 26.30 13.71
N PRO A 8 30.28 26.61 12.51
CA PRO A 8 29.10 27.44 12.38
C PRO A 8 27.88 26.77 13.02
N SER A 9 27.14 27.57 13.79
CA SER A 9 25.94 27.16 14.53
C SER A 9 24.88 26.56 13.59
N VAL A 10 24.27 25.46 14.02
CA VAL A 10 23.15 24.81 13.31
C VAL A 10 21.94 25.74 13.22
N MET A 11 21.82 26.72 14.12
CA MET A 11 20.70 27.65 14.16
C MET A 11 20.75 28.74 13.07
N ASP A 12 21.90 28.97 12.44
CA ASP A 12 22.04 29.94 11.33
C ASP A 12 21.72 29.33 9.95
N ARG A 13 21.35 28.05 9.92
CA ARG A 13 20.99 27.35 8.67
C ARG A 13 19.59 27.76 8.23
N ARG A 14 19.51 28.74 7.33
CA ARG A 14 18.26 29.03 6.60
C ARG A 14 17.83 27.81 5.79
N ARG A 15 16.54 27.44 5.88
CA ARG A 15 15.94 26.35 5.09
C ARG A 15 16.16 26.65 3.60
N PRO A 16 16.57 25.67 2.77
CA PRO A 16 16.60 25.86 1.32
C PRO A 16 15.19 26.27 0.87
N VAL A 17 15.10 27.43 0.23
CA VAL A 17 13.87 27.80 -0.48
C VAL A 17 13.82 26.87 -1.69
N PRO A 18 12.76 26.05 -1.85
CA PRO A 18 12.64 25.22 -3.04
C PRO A 18 12.71 26.15 -4.25
N GLY A 19 13.67 25.86 -5.13
CA GLY A 19 13.93 26.63 -6.34
C GLY A 19 12.64 26.84 -7.10
N GLY A 20 12.44 28.09 -7.54
CA GLY A 20 11.40 28.45 -8.47
C GLY A 20 11.71 27.83 -9.83
N ASP A 21 11.34 26.56 -10.00
CA ASP A 21 11.24 25.96 -11.31
C ASP A 21 9.89 26.35 -11.92
N SER A 22 10.02 26.85 -13.14
CA SER A 22 8.99 27.41 -13.98
C SER A 22 7.74 26.53 -13.99
N PHE A 23 6.57 27.12 -13.73
CA PHE A 23 5.28 26.50 -14.00
C PHE A 23 5.13 26.27 -15.52
N LYS A 24 5.80 25.26 -16.06
CA LYS A 24 5.46 24.69 -17.36
C LYS A 24 4.17 23.93 -17.13
N ARG A 25 3.07 24.59 -17.51
CA ARG A 25 1.79 24.06 -17.97
C ARG A 25 1.71 22.53 -17.90
N ALA A 26 0.78 22.02 -17.08
CA ALA A 26 0.43 20.60 -17.04
C ALA A 26 0.19 20.09 -18.48
N SER A 27 1.17 19.39 -19.04
CA SER A 27 1.00 18.56 -20.21
C SER A 27 0.49 17.21 -19.72
N ASN A 28 -0.45 16.62 -20.45
CA ASN A 28 -1.03 15.31 -20.12
C ASN A 28 -0.09 14.15 -20.50
N ASP A 29 1.21 14.41 -20.62
CA ASP A 29 2.17 13.40 -21.04
C ASP A 29 2.64 12.62 -19.80
N PRO A 30 2.54 11.28 -19.80
CA PRO A 30 2.94 10.48 -18.66
C PRO A 30 4.45 10.58 -18.45
N ILE A 31 4.86 10.84 -17.21
CA ILE A 31 6.26 10.82 -16.80
C ILE A 31 6.74 9.36 -16.79
N ILE A 32 7.52 8.96 -17.80
CA ILE A 32 8.13 7.63 -17.87
C ILE A 32 9.39 7.61 -17.00
N ILE A 33 9.29 6.99 -15.81
CA ILE A 33 10.44 6.73 -14.93
C ILE A 33 11.00 5.35 -15.29
N SER A 34 12.12 5.31 -16.01
CA SER A 34 12.80 4.07 -16.39
C SER A 34 13.61 3.53 -15.21
N MET A 35 13.14 2.44 -14.60
CA MET A 35 13.92 1.68 -13.62
C MET A 35 14.66 0.54 -14.34
N LYS A 36 15.99 0.62 -14.41
CA LYS A 36 16.81 -0.49 -14.89
C LYS A 36 16.82 -1.58 -13.82
N THR A 37 16.03 -2.62 -14.02
CA THR A 37 16.15 -3.87 -13.26
C THR A 37 17.31 -4.68 -13.83
N SER A 38 18.33 -4.93 -13.03
CA SER A 38 19.41 -5.85 -13.35
C SER A 38 18.87 -7.29 -13.27
N SER A 39 18.49 -7.86 -14.41
CA SER A 39 18.18 -9.28 -14.54
C SER A 39 19.47 -10.09 -14.62
N LEU A 40 19.70 -10.94 -13.62
CA LEU A 40 20.77 -11.93 -13.63
C LEU A 40 20.46 -12.98 -14.71
N SER A 41 21.28 -13.02 -15.76
CA SER A 41 21.25 -14.09 -16.76
C SER A 41 21.89 -15.35 -16.18
N LEU A 42 21.08 -16.37 -15.88
CA LEU A 42 21.56 -17.72 -15.63
C LEU A 42 21.90 -18.37 -16.98
N ARG A 43 23.19 -18.68 -17.14
CA ARG A 43 23.77 -19.34 -18.30
C ARG A 43 23.27 -20.79 -18.36
N SER A 44 22.65 -21.17 -19.46
CA SER A 44 22.35 -22.56 -19.81
C SER A 44 23.54 -23.15 -20.54
N ASP A 45 24.30 -24.05 -19.91
CA ASP A 45 25.21 -24.95 -20.60
C ASP A 45 24.51 -26.30 -20.80
N ALA A 46 24.45 -26.71 -22.07
CA ALA A 46 23.95 -27.98 -22.53
C ALA A 46 25.06 -29.05 -22.44
N ALA A 47 24.72 -30.28 -22.05
CA ALA A 47 25.33 -31.49 -22.60
C ALA A 47 24.58 -32.76 -22.17
N SER A 48 24.16 -33.50 -23.18
CA SER A 48 23.56 -34.83 -23.16
C SER A 48 24.53 -35.92 -22.63
N GLN A 49 23.99 -36.97 -22.00
CA GLN A 49 24.35 -38.36 -22.32
C GLN A 49 23.47 -39.38 -21.56
N GLU A 50 22.72 -40.18 -22.34
CA GLU A 50 22.17 -41.47 -21.93
C GLU A 50 23.29 -42.44 -21.56
N ARG A 51 23.12 -43.24 -20.49
CA ARG A 51 23.59 -44.65 -20.41
C ARG A 51 22.67 -45.48 -19.52
N THR A 52 22.58 -46.75 -19.90
CA THR A 52 21.61 -47.78 -19.57
C THR A 52 21.90 -48.55 -18.28
N SER A 53 20.81 -49.01 -17.64
CA SER A 53 20.59 -50.31 -16.99
C SER A 53 21.37 -50.77 -15.74
N THR A 54 20.56 -51.08 -14.72
CA THR A 54 20.62 -52.19 -13.71
C THR A 54 21.36 -52.00 -12.37
N GLU A 55 20.57 -52.32 -11.32
CA GLU A 55 20.91 -52.80 -9.98
C GLU A 55 21.46 -51.82 -8.93
N ARG A 56 20.55 -51.33 -8.06
CA ARG A 56 20.54 -51.51 -6.58
C ARG A 56 19.63 -50.44 -5.94
N PRO A 57 18.72 -50.78 -4.99
CA PRO A 57 17.99 -49.77 -4.25
C PRO A 57 18.71 -49.46 -2.93
N PRO A 58 19.36 -48.29 -2.76
CA PRO A 58 19.42 -47.67 -1.46
C PRO A 58 18.15 -46.84 -1.30
N SER A 59 17.34 -47.22 -0.32
CA SER A 59 16.32 -46.37 0.28
C SER A 59 16.97 -45.06 0.76
N ILE A 60 17.12 -44.10 -0.13
CA ILE A 60 17.45 -42.72 0.24
C ILE A 60 16.11 -42.07 0.51
N LEU A 61 15.88 -41.83 1.80
CA LEU A 61 14.82 -41.00 2.30
C LEU A 61 14.82 -39.69 1.49
N VAL A 62 13.88 -39.58 0.55
CA VAL A 62 13.58 -38.32 -0.13
C VAL A 62 12.94 -37.43 0.94
N THR A 63 13.78 -36.74 1.70
CA THR A 63 13.41 -35.58 2.50
C THR A 63 13.36 -34.30 1.66
N ASP A 64 13.50 -34.41 0.33
CA ASP A 64 13.35 -33.29 -0.62
C ASP A 64 11.89 -32.96 -0.93
N LYS A 65 10.98 -33.24 0.01
CA LYS A 65 9.80 -32.39 0.15
C LYS A 65 10.31 -31.09 0.74
N ALA A 66 10.73 -30.16 -0.14
CA ALA A 66 10.82 -28.76 0.22
C ALA A 66 9.58 -28.44 1.05
N LEU A 67 9.79 -28.09 2.33
CA LEU A 67 8.71 -27.64 3.19
C LEU A 67 7.92 -26.60 2.38
N PRO A 68 6.57 -26.61 2.42
CA PRO A 68 5.83 -25.52 1.81
C PRO A 68 6.46 -24.23 2.33
N LEU A 69 6.76 -23.28 1.42
CA LEU A 69 7.29 -21.97 1.77
C LEU A 69 6.55 -21.55 3.04
N ALA A 70 7.29 -21.31 4.12
CA ALA A 70 6.71 -20.95 5.40
C ALA A 70 5.62 -19.92 5.11
N PRO A 71 4.35 -20.19 5.50
CA PRO A 71 3.23 -19.31 5.17
C PRO A 71 3.72 -17.90 5.48
N PRO A 72 3.72 -16.99 4.49
CA PRO A 72 4.43 -15.72 4.58
C PRO A 72 4.13 -15.16 5.95
N GLU A 73 5.16 -15.14 6.80
CA GLU A 73 5.00 -15.01 8.24
C GLU A 73 3.92 -13.99 8.48
N MET A 74 2.85 -14.43 9.16
CA MET A 74 1.68 -13.60 9.45
C MET A 74 2.20 -12.21 9.75
N GLN A 75 2.03 -11.26 8.82
CA GLN A 75 2.47 -9.87 8.97
C GLN A 75 2.19 -9.53 10.42
N SER A 76 3.25 -9.22 11.19
CA SER A 76 3.15 -9.14 12.65
C SER A 76 1.85 -8.43 13.00
N ALA A 77 1.07 -8.93 13.97
CA ALA A 77 -0.29 -8.42 14.17
C ALA A 77 -0.34 -6.88 14.24
N ASN A 78 0.73 -6.26 14.74
CA ASN A 78 1.02 -4.83 14.70
C ASN A 78 1.13 -4.23 13.27
N ASP A 79 1.96 -4.80 12.39
CA ASP A 79 2.07 -4.39 10.98
C ASP A 79 0.74 -4.52 10.25
N ARG A 80 -0.03 -5.58 10.53
CA ARG A 80 -1.36 -5.75 9.95
C ARG A 80 -2.34 -4.66 10.39
N VAL A 81 -2.34 -4.30 11.66
CA VAL A 81 -3.16 -3.19 12.18
C VAL A 81 -2.72 -1.87 11.52
N ALA A 82 -1.43 -1.59 11.47
CA ALA A 82 -0.88 -0.38 10.85
C ALA A 82 -1.23 -0.24 9.36
N TYR A 83 -1.18 -1.34 8.61
CA TYR A 83 -1.62 -1.35 7.21
C TYR A 83 -3.12 -1.03 7.08
N LEU A 84 -3.96 -1.64 7.92
CA LEU A 84 -5.41 -1.44 7.88
C LEU A 84 -5.81 -0.02 8.30
N THR A 85 -5.15 0.56 9.30
CA THR A 85 -5.37 1.97 9.70
C THR A 85 -4.97 2.92 8.58
N ALA A 86 -3.77 2.76 8.01
CA ALA A 86 -3.32 3.61 6.91
C ALA A 86 -4.26 3.53 5.70
N ARG A 87 -4.81 2.34 5.41
CA ARG A 87 -5.80 2.18 4.34
C ARG A 87 -7.12 2.90 4.67
N LEU A 88 -7.60 2.83 5.91
CA LEU A 88 -8.79 3.57 6.34
C LEU A 88 -8.59 5.08 6.25
N ASP A 89 -7.43 5.60 6.64
CA ASP A 89 -7.10 7.03 6.53
C ASP A 89 -7.09 7.49 5.05
N SER A 90 -6.53 6.66 4.17
CA SER A 90 -6.56 6.91 2.72
C SER A 90 -7.99 6.95 2.17
N LEU A 91 -8.86 6.03 2.59
CA LEU A 91 -10.27 6.04 2.20
C LEU A 91 -11.01 7.26 2.74
N ALA A 92 -10.75 7.67 4.00
CA ALA A 92 -11.34 8.86 4.59
C ALA A 92 -10.96 10.12 3.81
N HIS A 93 -9.69 10.25 3.39
CA HIS A 93 -9.26 11.33 2.51
C HIS A 93 -10.00 11.29 1.16
N ARG A 94 -10.08 10.12 0.53
CA ARG A 94 -10.82 9.97 -0.74
C ARG A 94 -12.30 10.36 -0.58
N ARG A 95 -12.96 9.92 0.50
CA ARG A 95 -14.35 10.27 0.82
C ARG A 95 -14.54 11.78 0.96
N THR A 96 -13.64 12.47 1.67
CA THR A 96 -13.73 13.93 1.82
C THR A 96 -13.53 14.65 0.48
N ASN A 97 -12.63 14.17 -0.37
CA ASN A 97 -12.40 14.73 -1.70
C ASN A 97 -13.63 14.55 -2.60
N ILE A 98 -14.24 13.36 -2.61
CA ILE A 98 -15.45 13.11 -3.40
C ILE A 98 -16.61 13.98 -2.92
N ASN A 99 -16.83 14.10 -1.60
CA ASN A 99 -17.86 14.99 -1.07
C ASN A 99 -17.65 16.45 -1.48
N LYS A 100 -16.41 16.93 -1.46
CA LYS A 100 -16.07 18.27 -1.96
C LYS A 100 -16.37 18.40 -3.44
N SER A 101 -15.99 17.41 -4.26
CA SER A 101 -16.25 17.40 -5.69
C SER A 101 -17.74 17.40 -6.02
N ILE A 102 -18.54 16.59 -5.30
CA ILE A 102 -20.00 16.58 -5.43
C ILE A 102 -20.54 17.97 -5.13
N LYS A 103 -20.16 18.55 -3.97
CA LYS A 103 -20.61 19.88 -3.54
C LYS A 103 -20.28 20.94 -4.61
N GLN A 104 -19.04 21.00 -5.06
CA GLN A 104 -18.59 21.94 -6.09
C GLN A 104 -19.37 21.78 -7.39
N MET A 105 -19.51 20.55 -7.89
CA MET A 105 -20.28 20.31 -9.12
C MET A 105 -21.73 20.72 -8.95
N THR A 106 -22.37 20.40 -7.82
CA THR A 106 -23.78 20.74 -7.58
C THR A 106 -24.03 22.23 -7.36
N GLU A 107 -23.08 22.95 -6.73
CA GLU A 107 -23.19 24.40 -6.52
C GLU A 107 -22.99 25.18 -7.83
N LEU A 108 -22.17 24.65 -8.75
CA LEU A 108 -21.95 25.23 -10.07
C LEU A 108 -23.05 24.86 -11.07
N MET A 109 -23.96 23.95 -10.73
CA MET A 109 -25.11 23.64 -11.59
C MET A 109 -26.09 24.82 -11.61
N PRO A 110 -26.41 25.39 -12.78
CA PRO A 110 -27.42 26.44 -12.87
C PRO A 110 -28.79 25.87 -12.48
N THR A 111 -29.32 26.31 -11.34
CA THR A 111 -30.67 25.96 -10.86
C THR A 111 -31.76 26.72 -11.60
N ASP A 112 -31.43 27.87 -12.18
CA ASP A 112 -32.40 28.78 -12.75
C ASP A 112 -32.84 28.31 -14.14
N ASN A 113 -34.13 28.02 -14.29
CA ASN A 113 -34.76 27.61 -15.56
C ASN A 113 -35.02 28.77 -16.53
N LEU A 114 -34.62 30.00 -16.19
CA LEU A 114 -34.90 31.21 -16.97
C LEU A 114 -34.18 31.27 -18.33
N LEU A 115 -33.12 30.47 -18.53
CA LEU A 115 -32.33 30.39 -19.77
C LEU A 115 -32.13 28.93 -20.23
N ALA A 116 -33.21 28.12 -20.20
CA ALA A 116 -33.18 26.72 -20.62
C ALA A 116 -33.11 26.57 -22.15
N SER A 117 -32.00 26.99 -22.76
CA SER A 117 -31.68 26.58 -24.12
C SER A 117 -31.39 25.07 -24.17
N SER A 118 -31.63 24.43 -25.31
CA SER A 118 -31.39 22.99 -25.51
C SER A 118 -29.95 22.57 -25.16
N ASP A 119 -28.99 23.44 -25.43
CA ASP A 119 -27.57 23.22 -25.08
C ASP A 119 -27.31 23.20 -23.58
N VAL A 120 -28.01 24.05 -22.81
CA VAL A 120 -27.89 24.10 -21.34
C VAL A 120 -28.49 22.84 -20.72
N ILE A 121 -29.62 22.35 -21.25
CA ILE A 121 -30.25 21.11 -20.79
C ILE A 121 -29.30 19.92 -21.01
N ARG A 122 -28.69 19.82 -22.20
CA ARG A 122 -27.75 18.73 -22.50
C ARG A 122 -26.50 18.79 -21.60
N ARG A 123 -25.97 19.99 -21.34
CA ARG A 123 -24.85 20.17 -20.39
C ARG A 123 -25.25 19.74 -18.98
N ARG A 124 -26.44 20.13 -18.51
CA ARG A 124 -26.99 19.75 -17.20
C ARG A 124 -27.10 18.23 -17.05
N GLU A 125 -27.59 17.53 -18.07
CA GLU A 125 -27.68 16.07 -18.04
C GLU A 125 -26.31 15.41 -17.90
N THR A 126 -25.29 15.91 -18.62
CA THR A 126 -23.93 15.37 -18.49
C THR A 126 -23.34 15.63 -17.10
N GLU A 127 -23.56 16.80 -16.52
CA GLU A 127 -23.12 17.13 -15.17
C GLU A 127 -23.81 16.24 -14.13
N LYS A 128 -25.13 16.04 -14.28
CA LYS A 128 -25.92 15.19 -13.39
C LYS A 128 -25.40 13.75 -13.39
N LYS A 129 -25.09 13.19 -14.56
CA LYS A 129 -24.51 11.85 -14.69
C LYS A 129 -23.15 11.75 -13.98
N LYS A 130 -22.32 12.80 -14.03
CA LYS A 130 -21.05 12.85 -13.28
C LYS A 130 -21.30 12.87 -11.77
N VAL A 131 -22.27 13.68 -11.30
CA VAL A 131 -22.64 13.72 -9.88
C VAL A 131 -23.13 12.35 -9.41
N GLU A 132 -23.93 11.67 -10.22
CA GLU A 132 -24.42 10.32 -9.95
C GLU A 132 -23.28 9.30 -9.84
N GLY A 133 -22.33 9.29 -10.78
CA GLY A 133 -21.14 8.44 -10.69
C GLY A 133 -20.30 8.71 -9.43
N LEU A 134 -20.11 9.98 -9.05
CA LEU A 134 -19.42 10.31 -7.79
C LEU A 134 -20.17 9.82 -6.55
N LYS A 135 -21.50 9.78 -6.58
CA LYS A 135 -22.31 9.24 -5.48
C LYS A 135 -22.18 7.72 -5.39
N GLU A 136 -22.14 7.03 -6.51
CA GLU A 136 -21.87 5.59 -6.56
C GLU A 136 -20.47 5.27 -6.00
N GLU A 137 -19.45 6.02 -6.41
CA GLU A 137 -18.10 5.89 -5.85
C GLU A 137 -18.06 6.15 -4.35
N LEU A 138 -18.83 7.13 -3.86
CA LEU A 138 -18.93 7.40 -2.43
C LEU A 138 -19.55 6.21 -1.67
N ALA A 139 -20.59 5.59 -2.22
CA ALA A 139 -21.21 4.41 -1.63
C ALA A 139 -20.24 3.21 -1.60
N GLU A 140 -19.44 3.04 -2.65
CA GLU A 140 -18.38 2.04 -2.71
C GLU A 140 -17.34 2.24 -1.59
N ILE A 141 -16.84 3.47 -1.43
CA ILE A 141 -15.88 3.80 -0.36
C ILE A 141 -16.47 3.49 1.02
N GLN A 142 -17.74 3.83 1.26
CA GLN A 142 -18.38 3.55 2.55
C GLN A 142 -18.46 2.05 2.84
N ARG A 143 -18.72 1.23 1.82
CA ARG A 143 -18.71 -0.23 1.95
C ARG A 143 -17.30 -0.74 2.26
N GLU A 144 -16.29 -0.26 1.53
CA GLU A 144 -14.88 -0.61 1.79
C GLU A 144 -14.44 -0.20 3.21
N GLU A 145 -14.79 1.01 3.66
CA GLU A 145 -14.49 1.51 5.01
C GLU A 145 -15.08 0.58 6.08
N TYR A 146 -16.34 0.16 5.91
CA TYR A 146 -17.00 -0.76 6.85
C TYR A 146 -16.30 -2.13 6.91
N ASP A 147 -16.01 -2.73 5.76
CA ASP A 147 -15.35 -4.03 5.68
C ASP A 147 -13.94 -4.01 6.28
N LEU A 148 -13.18 -2.94 6.04
CA LEU A 148 -11.86 -2.75 6.63
C LEU A 148 -11.94 -2.48 8.13
N GLY A 149 -12.95 -1.74 8.59
CA GLY A 149 -13.21 -1.54 10.02
C GLY A 149 -13.43 -2.85 10.74
N LEU A 150 -14.21 -3.77 10.15
CA LEU A 150 -14.42 -5.11 10.73
C LEU A 150 -13.13 -5.95 10.75
N LYS A 151 -12.31 -5.87 9.69
CA LYS A 151 -11.00 -6.54 9.62
C LYS A 151 -10.02 -5.99 10.67
N LEU A 152 -10.01 -4.68 10.86
CA LEU A 152 -9.20 -3.99 11.86
C LEU A 152 -9.61 -4.42 13.28
N TYR A 153 -10.91 -4.45 13.57
CA TYR A 153 -11.41 -4.95 14.85
C TYR A 153 -10.94 -6.38 15.14
N ARG A 154 -11.05 -7.28 14.14
CA ARG A 154 -10.56 -8.66 14.27
C ARG A 154 -9.05 -8.71 14.49
N ALA A 155 -8.27 -7.85 13.82
CA ALA A 155 -6.82 -7.78 13.97
C ALA A 155 -6.42 -7.32 15.38
N ASN A 156 -7.04 -6.24 15.89
CA ASN A 156 -6.82 -5.79 17.27
C ASN A 156 -7.16 -6.87 18.30
N LYS A 157 -8.30 -7.57 18.11
CA LYS A 157 -8.68 -8.68 18.99
C LYS A 157 -7.70 -9.87 18.93
N ARG A 158 -6.94 -10.04 17.84
CA ARG A 158 -5.84 -11.02 17.79
C ARG A 158 -4.63 -10.53 18.56
N LEU A 159 -4.24 -9.28 18.31
CA LEU A 159 -3.13 -8.63 18.99
C LEU A 159 -3.29 -8.67 20.52
N GLU A 160 -4.48 -8.35 21.04
CA GLU A 160 -4.76 -8.42 22.48
C GLU A 160 -4.59 -9.83 23.07
N ARG A 161 -4.96 -10.87 22.32
CA ARG A 161 -4.83 -12.26 22.77
C ARG A 161 -3.38 -12.72 22.75
N GLU A 162 -2.63 -12.32 21.72
CA GLU A 162 -1.19 -12.61 21.61
C GLU A 162 -0.41 -11.88 22.70
N ALA A 163 -0.77 -10.63 23.01
CA ALA A 163 -0.20 -9.87 24.12
C ALA A 163 -0.51 -10.48 25.50
N ALA A 164 -1.68 -11.11 25.66
CA ALA A 164 -2.02 -11.87 26.86
C ALA A 164 -1.26 -13.20 26.97
N PHE A 165 -0.72 -13.70 25.86
CA PHE A 165 0.04 -14.95 25.78
C PHE A 165 1.54 -14.65 25.77
N GLU A 166 2.04 -14.04 26.84
CA GLU A 166 3.47 -14.03 27.11
C GLU A 166 3.91 -15.47 27.45
N PRO A 167 4.80 -16.10 26.66
CA PRO A 167 5.22 -17.46 26.91
C PRO A 167 6.08 -17.51 28.17
N SER A 168 5.46 -17.88 29.28
CA SER A 168 6.15 -18.24 30.52
C SER A 168 7.18 -19.32 30.19
N SER A 169 8.44 -18.90 30.02
CA SER A 169 9.56 -19.78 29.68
C SER A 169 9.95 -20.57 30.94
N LEU A 170 9.11 -21.54 31.30
CA LEU A 170 9.33 -22.51 32.37
C LEU A 170 10.02 -23.77 31.85
N TRP A 171 11.01 -23.63 30.97
CA TRP A 171 11.95 -24.71 30.67
C TRP A 171 13.05 -24.72 31.75
N VAL A 172 12.65 -24.85 33.01
CA VAL A 172 13.58 -25.03 34.12
C VAL A 172 14.24 -26.41 33.96
N ARG A 173 15.53 -26.44 33.61
CA ARG A 173 16.35 -27.65 33.59
C ARG A 173 16.51 -28.14 35.02
N ARG A 174 16.06 -29.37 35.32
CA ARG A 174 16.35 -30.03 36.61
C ARG A 174 17.85 -30.29 36.68
N VAL A 175 18.53 -29.66 37.62
CA VAL A 175 19.92 -29.96 37.99
C VAL A 175 19.86 -31.17 38.93
N THR A 176 20.36 -32.31 38.50
CA THR A 176 20.65 -33.46 39.38
C THR A 176 22.11 -33.36 39.81
N SER A 177 22.34 -33.24 41.13
CA SER A 177 23.66 -33.43 41.76
C SER A 177 23.83 -34.86 42.24
#